data_AF-A0A2V7PJ51-F1
#
_entry.id   AF-A0A2V7PJ51-F1
#
_cell.length_a   1.000
_cell.length_b   1.000
_cell.length_c   1.000
_cell.angle_alpha   90.00
_cell.angle_beta   90.00
_cell.angle_gamma   90.00
#
_symmetry.space_group_name_H-M   'P 1'
#
loop_
_entity.id
_entity.type
_entity.pdbx_description
1 polymer ?
#
loop_
_entity_poly.entity_id
_entity_poly.type
_entity_poly.pdbx_seq_one_letter_code
_entity_poly.pdbx_strand_id
1 'polypeptide(L)'
;HVTLRDTLVILSLGANPTGDSLRGDTVAHSVNGVATFVNVRLKKAGIGYKLTAAAPELHPDTSRAFSVMPAPATVLAFTVQPTDTTQGSAIRPPVQVTAYDALGNTATDFTGPIRMAFGTDASVSQNAGLSGTNPVPAVAGVATFTDLAVDQPGLGYTLTAAFGSATPVATSAAFNITPAPPPPPTHLGFTQQPQQSTQAGAAISPPVQVAALDAAEHVVQGFTGAITLGLGANPGSGTLSGGAPVNAVNGVATFPNLSINRAGNGYTLRATASQLTAATSTPFNVTAPPNQPPVAAFTSSCTQLVCNFTSTSSDPDGTIASYRWTFGDGTAAVTTQNPSHTYTAGGTFTVTLTVTDNQNATGSVSHPVTVTAPPPPNRPPVVTAGGEQTVLLGALFSLTGAGFSDPDHDGPWTVTIDWGDGTSSTSQDPTEGSIGGTHSYPLTPLGHDYTLTVTVVDAHGARSSATKTVHVVVV
;
A
#
# COMPACT_ATOMS: atom_id res chain seq x y z
N HIS A 1 120.62 38.78 12.00
CA HIS A 1 120.10 37.58 11.31
C HIS A 1 118.85 37.09 12.03
N VAL A 2 117.67 37.47 11.55
CA VAL A 2 116.42 36.87 12.03
C VAL A 2 116.14 35.72 11.07
N THR A 3 116.43 34.50 11.49
CA THR A 3 116.03 33.30 10.76
C THR A 3 114.51 33.24 10.85
N LEU A 4 113.81 33.44 9.73
CA LEU A 4 112.38 33.18 9.62
C LEU A 4 112.20 31.69 9.93
N ARG A 5 111.78 31.38 11.17
CA ARG A 5 111.60 29.99 11.61
C ARG A 5 110.51 29.37 10.76
N ASP A 6 110.84 28.21 10.20
CA ASP A 6 109.86 27.29 9.65
C ASP A 6 108.97 26.80 10.80
N THR A 7 107.78 27.40 10.91
CA THR A 7 106.82 27.14 11.99
C THR A 7 105.69 26.29 11.46
N LEU A 8 105.42 25.17 12.13
CA LEU A 8 104.27 24.32 11.83
C LEU A 8 102.97 25.00 12.29
N VAL A 9 102.08 25.29 11.35
CA VAL A 9 100.75 25.86 11.62
C VAL A 9 99.69 24.80 11.35
N ILE A 10 98.79 24.62 12.31
CA ILE A 10 97.63 23.71 12.22
C ILE A 10 96.38 24.55 11.99
N LEU A 11 95.58 24.13 11.02
CA LEU A 11 94.28 24.71 10.69
C LEU A 11 93.17 23.76 11.16
N SER A 12 92.22 24.28 11.93
CA SER A 12 91.07 23.54 12.42
C SER A 12 89.77 24.34 12.22
N LEU A 13 88.63 23.68 12.44
CA LEU A 13 87.34 24.37 12.48
C LEU A 13 87.16 25.03 13.84
N GLY A 14 86.86 26.33 13.82
CA GLY A 14 86.39 27.07 14.99
C GLY A 14 84.88 26.88 15.15
N ALA A 15 84.09 27.73 14.51
CA ALA A 15 82.63 27.57 14.43
C ALA A 15 82.27 26.56 13.33
N ASN A 16 81.51 25.52 13.69
CA ASN A 16 81.13 24.41 12.82
C ASN A 16 79.63 24.09 12.95
N PRO A 17 78.75 24.87 12.30
CA PRO A 17 77.30 24.81 12.53
C PRO A 17 76.65 23.50 12.05
N THR A 18 77.31 22.74 11.18
CA THR A 18 76.75 21.51 10.57
C THR A 18 77.38 20.23 11.12
N GLY A 19 78.38 20.36 12.00
CA GLY A 19 79.20 19.24 12.46
C GLY A 19 79.96 18.55 11.31
N ASP A 20 80.53 19.32 10.37
CA ASP A 20 81.40 18.77 9.33
C ASP A 20 82.82 18.51 9.86
N SER A 21 83.69 17.94 9.03
CA SER A 21 85.12 17.82 9.31
C SER A 21 85.93 18.54 8.25
N LEU A 22 86.96 19.28 8.68
CA LEU A 22 87.93 19.87 7.78
C LEU A 22 88.78 18.77 7.13
N ARG A 23 89.02 18.88 5.81
CA ARG A 23 89.76 17.88 5.04
C ARG A 23 90.82 18.55 4.17
N GLY A 24 91.77 17.73 3.71
CA GLY A 24 92.90 18.15 2.88
C GLY A 24 94.06 18.63 3.73
N ASP A 25 94.76 19.65 3.25
CA ASP A 25 95.96 20.15 3.90
C ASP A 25 95.58 21.00 5.12
N THR A 26 95.54 20.39 6.30
CA THR A 26 95.21 21.06 7.57
C THR A 26 96.45 21.39 8.39
N VAL A 27 97.64 21.06 7.90
CA VAL A 27 98.92 21.35 8.53
C VAL A 27 99.87 21.86 7.47
N ALA A 28 100.51 23.01 7.71
CA ALA A 28 101.45 23.62 6.78
C ALA A 28 102.63 24.25 7.52
N HIS A 29 103.81 24.11 6.92
CA HIS A 29 105.03 24.78 7.34
C HIS A 29 105.06 26.22 6.80
N SER A 30 105.47 27.17 7.63
CA SER A 30 105.58 28.56 7.21
C SER A 30 106.86 28.79 6.40
N VAL A 31 106.72 29.45 5.24
CA VAL A 31 107.87 29.89 4.42
C VAL A 31 107.86 31.40 4.43
N ASN A 32 108.97 32.01 4.88
CA ASN A 32 109.09 33.45 5.09
C ASN A 32 107.97 34.06 5.94
N GLY A 33 107.52 33.33 6.98
CA GLY A 33 106.48 33.79 7.91
C GLY A 33 105.04 33.56 7.43
N VAL A 34 104.82 32.91 6.28
CA VAL A 34 103.49 32.61 5.74
C VAL A 34 103.28 31.11 5.63
N ALA A 35 102.25 30.57 6.28
CA ALA A 35 101.76 29.21 6.06
C ALA A 35 100.61 29.25 5.05
N THR A 36 100.66 28.42 4.00
CA THR A 36 99.65 28.36 2.95
C THR A 36 99.01 26.98 2.91
N PHE A 37 97.67 26.94 2.86
CA PHE A 37 96.87 25.72 2.80
C PHE A 37 96.08 25.73 1.49
N VAL A 38 96.31 24.77 0.60
CA VAL A 38 95.81 24.81 -0.80
C VAL A 38 94.65 23.86 -1.09
N ASN A 39 94.43 22.83 -0.27
CA ASN A 39 93.35 21.84 -0.46
C ASN A 39 92.37 21.74 0.70
N VAL A 40 92.16 22.81 1.46
CA VAL A 40 91.19 22.83 2.57
C VAL A 40 89.79 22.68 2.03
N ARG A 41 89.06 21.64 2.44
CA ARG A 41 87.72 21.31 1.93
C ARG A 41 86.75 20.99 3.05
N LEU A 42 85.49 21.38 2.83
CA LEU A 42 84.31 21.01 3.61
C LEU A 42 83.30 20.34 2.66
N LYS A 43 82.55 19.38 3.18
CA LYS A 43 81.51 18.65 2.43
C LYS A 43 80.11 19.19 2.71
N LYS A 44 79.85 19.73 3.90
CA LYS A 44 78.52 20.19 4.30
C LYS A 44 78.35 21.68 4.01
N ALA A 45 77.32 22.02 3.24
CA ALA A 45 76.95 23.42 3.04
C ALA A 45 76.42 24.03 4.34
N GLY A 46 76.72 25.30 4.59
CA GLY A 46 76.31 26.00 5.80
C GLY A 46 76.87 27.41 5.90
N ILE A 47 76.19 28.25 6.67
CA ILE A 47 76.56 29.65 6.90
C ILE A 47 77.16 29.78 8.29
N GLY A 48 78.26 30.53 8.41
CA GLY A 48 78.84 30.86 9.72
C GLY A 48 80.03 29.99 10.13
N TYR A 49 80.63 29.25 9.19
CA TYR A 49 81.89 28.56 9.45
C TYR A 49 83.00 29.53 9.81
N LYS A 50 83.91 29.10 10.68
CA LYS A 50 85.17 29.80 10.96
C LYS A 50 86.33 28.82 10.98
N LEU A 51 87.51 29.26 10.56
CA LEU A 51 88.74 28.50 10.67
C LEU A 51 89.61 29.11 11.77
N THR A 52 90.26 28.25 12.55
CA THR A 52 91.21 28.66 13.58
C THR A 52 92.59 28.17 13.20
N ALA A 53 93.56 29.08 13.13
CA ALA A 53 94.96 28.76 12.88
C ALA A 53 95.72 28.82 14.22
N ALA A 54 96.49 27.77 14.51
CA ALA A 54 97.27 27.67 15.74
C ALA A 54 98.67 27.14 15.44
N ALA A 55 99.66 27.63 16.18
CA ALA A 55 101.04 27.15 16.14
C ALA A 55 101.62 27.13 17.56
N PRO A 56 102.62 26.29 17.86
CA PRO A 56 103.26 26.28 19.17
C PRO A 56 103.80 27.66 19.54
N GLU A 57 103.59 28.07 20.79
CA GLU A 57 104.09 29.33 21.36
C GLU A 57 103.51 30.63 20.74
N LEU A 58 102.52 30.52 19.85
CA LEU A 58 101.78 31.65 19.28
C LEU A 58 100.32 31.63 19.73
N HIS A 59 99.72 32.81 19.85
CA HIS A 59 98.28 32.92 20.11
C HIS A 59 97.51 32.46 18.86
N PRO A 60 96.50 31.59 19.00
CA PRO A 60 95.67 31.20 17.87
C PRO A 60 94.82 32.39 17.42
N ASP A 61 94.57 32.46 16.11
CA ASP A 61 93.68 33.45 15.52
C ASP A 61 92.53 32.75 14.79
N THR A 62 91.38 33.40 14.72
CA THR A 62 90.16 32.85 14.11
C THR A 62 89.65 33.75 13.00
N SER A 63 89.36 33.15 11.86
CA SER A 63 88.86 33.87 10.69
C SER A 63 87.53 34.58 10.96
N ARG A 64 87.20 35.53 10.08
CA ARG A 64 85.81 35.98 9.94
C ARG A 64 84.91 34.79 9.55
N ALA A 65 83.62 34.90 9.86
CA ALA A 65 82.66 33.91 9.44
C ALA A 65 82.56 33.87 7.91
N PHE A 66 82.44 32.68 7.34
CA PHE A 66 82.21 32.47 5.91
C PHE A 66 81.12 31.40 5.70
N SER A 67 80.63 31.33 4.47
CA SER A 67 79.64 30.36 4.04
C SER A 67 80.28 29.32 3.13
N VAL A 68 79.91 28.07 3.34
CA VAL A 68 80.13 27.01 2.35
C VAL A 68 78.81 26.86 1.60
N MET A 69 78.82 27.24 0.33
CA MET A 69 77.64 27.13 -0.54
C MET A 69 77.52 25.70 -1.07
N PRO A 70 76.30 25.16 -1.22
CA PRO A 70 76.11 23.87 -1.87
C PRO A 70 76.52 23.95 -3.34
N ALA A 71 76.96 22.83 -3.90
CA ALA A 71 77.22 22.76 -5.34
C ALA A 71 75.89 22.75 -6.13
N PRO A 72 75.92 22.92 -7.47
CA PRO A 72 74.72 22.81 -8.28
C PRO A 72 73.99 21.48 -8.06
N ALA A 73 72.66 21.51 -8.20
CA ALA A 73 71.82 20.34 -8.03
C ALA A 73 72.18 19.23 -9.04
N THR A 74 72.41 18.02 -8.54
CA THR A 74 72.66 16.81 -9.35
C THR A 74 71.78 15.63 -8.93
N VAL A 75 71.01 15.75 -7.86
CA VAL A 75 70.09 14.73 -7.35
C VAL A 75 68.75 15.37 -7.01
N LEU A 76 67.64 14.69 -7.29
CA LEU A 76 66.32 15.03 -6.76
C LEU A 76 65.86 13.94 -5.80
N ALA A 77 65.11 14.30 -4.77
CA ALA A 77 64.39 13.32 -3.96
C ALA A 77 63.03 13.87 -3.51
N PHE A 78 62.05 12.97 -3.44
CA PHE A 78 60.76 13.26 -2.80
C PHE A 78 60.96 13.32 -1.29
N THR A 79 60.80 14.50 -0.71
CA THR A 79 60.92 14.74 0.74
C THR A 79 59.57 14.75 1.45
N VAL A 80 58.49 14.99 0.71
CA VAL A 80 57.12 14.65 1.11
C VAL A 80 56.51 13.81 -0.02
N GLN A 81 56.19 12.57 0.30
CA GLN A 81 55.65 11.59 -0.66
C GLN A 81 54.17 11.88 -0.98
N PRO A 82 53.70 11.54 -2.19
CA PRO A 82 52.26 11.46 -2.44
C PRO A 82 51.63 10.37 -1.56
N THR A 83 50.36 10.57 -1.24
CA THR A 83 49.57 9.63 -0.43
C THR A 83 48.30 9.26 -1.17
N ASP A 84 47.68 8.16 -0.76
CA ASP A 84 46.38 7.72 -1.27
C ASP A 84 45.34 8.84 -1.16
N THR A 85 44.53 9.01 -2.20
CA THR A 85 43.47 10.02 -2.24
C THR A 85 42.33 9.60 -3.16
N THR A 86 41.26 10.38 -3.20
CA THR A 86 40.12 10.16 -4.10
C THR A 86 40.36 10.80 -5.47
N GLN A 87 39.77 10.21 -6.51
CA GLN A 87 39.79 10.72 -7.88
C GLN A 87 39.50 12.23 -7.93
N GLY A 88 40.34 12.98 -8.65
CA GLY A 88 40.24 14.42 -8.83
C GLY A 88 40.54 15.27 -7.58
N SER A 89 40.80 14.65 -6.43
CA SER A 89 41.14 15.37 -5.19
C SER A 89 42.63 15.68 -5.13
N ALA A 90 42.98 16.85 -4.60
CA ALA A 90 44.36 17.23 -4.39
C ALA A 90 45.05 16.25 -3.42
N ILE A 91 46.26 15.81 -3.77
CA ILE A 91 47.11 14.95 -2.94
C ILE A 91 47.54 15.77 -1.71
N ARG A 92 47.29 15.22 -0.51
CA ARG A 92 47.61 15.88 0.77
C ARG A 92 48.29 14.91 1.73
N PRO A 93 49.41 15.31 2.38
CA PRO A 93 50.03 16.64 2.37
C PRO A 93 50.66 17.02 1.01
N PRO A 94 50.91 18.32 0.74
CA PRO A 94 51.55 18.77 -0.50
C PRO A 94 52.84 18.01 -0.79
N VAL A 95 52.97 17.51 -2.02
CA VAL A 95 54.16 16.76 -2.45
C VAL A 95 55.35 17.72 -2.51
N GLN A 96 56.48 17.31 -1.95
CA GLN A 96 57.71 18.12 -1.96
C GLN A 96 58.85 17.35 -2.60
N VAL A 97 59.57 18.04 -3.48
CA VAL A 97 60.81 17.54 -4.09
C VAL A 97 61.93 18.50 -3.76
N THR A 98 63.00 17.95 -3.19
CA THR A 98 64.19 18.70 -2.82
C THR A 98 65.34 18.37 -3.78
N ALA A 99 66.00 19.42 -4.26
CA ALA A 99 67.19 19.34 -5.09
C ALA A 99 68.43 19.30 -4.20
N TYR A 100 69.28 18.30 -4.43
CA TYR A 100 70.52 18.08 -3.70
C TYR A 100 71.72 18.13 -4.66
N ASP A 101 72.87 18.56 -4.14
CA ASP A 101 74.15 18.39 -4.81
C ASP A 101 74.66 16.93 -4.71
N ALA A 102 75.79 16.64 -5.36
CA ALA A 102 76.38 15.29 -5.38
C ALA A 102 76.87 14.80 -4.02
N LEU A 103 76.96 15.69 -3.02
CA LEU A 103 77.39 15.40 -1.66
C LEU A 103 76.20 15.28 -0.69
N GLY A 104 74.97 15.47 -1.19
CA GLY A 104 73.74 15.37 -0.39
C GLY A 104 73.35 16.66 0.33
N ASN A 105 73.96 17.81 0.00
CA ASN A 105 73.51 19.10 0.53
C ASN A 105 72.32 19.61 -0.28
N THR A 106 71.34 20.23 0.36
CA THR A 106 70.28 20.94 -0.35
C THR A 106 70.88 22.06 -1.20
N ALA A 107 70.63 22.03 -2.50
CA ALA A 107 71.10 23.06 -3.43
C ALA A 107 70.22 24.32 -3.30
N THR A 108 70.45 25.12 -2.25
CA THR A 108 69.59 26.26 -1.89
C THR A 108 69.49 27.32 -2.97
N ASP A 109 70.48 27.44 -3.84
CA ASP A 109 70.46 28.42 -4.94
C ASP A 109 69.71 27.90 -6.17
N PHE A 110 69.26 26.64 -6.15
CA PHE A 110 68.45 26.09 -7.22
C PHE A 110 67.02 26.65 -7.14
N THR A 111 66.66 27.43 -8.15
CA THR A 111 65.32 28.05 -8.31
C THR A 111 64.57 27.57 -9.56
N GLY A 112 65.12 26.57 -10.25
CA GLY A 112 64.58 26.04 -11.50
C GLY A 112 63.22 25.34 -11.33
N PRO A 113 62.41 25.28 -12.40
CA PRO A 113 61.16 24.54 -12.40
C PRO A 113 61.40 23.03 -12.35
N ILE A 114 60.79 22.37 -11.36
CA ILE A 114 60.68 20.91 -11.29
C ILE A 114 59.34 20.51 -11.93
N ARG A 115 59.41 19.59 -12.90
CA ARG A 115 58.25 18.99 -13.58
C ARG A 115 57.91 17.66 -12.91
N MET A 116 56.63 17.43 -12.72
CA MET A 116 56.06 16.14 -12.35
C MET A 116 55.48 15.44 -13.59
N ALA A 117 55.60 14.12 -13.63
CA ALA A 117 54.93 13.26 -14.60
C ALA A 117 54.57 11.93 -13.92
N PHE A 118 53.74 11.10 -14.56
CA PHE A 118 53.56 9.73 -14.09
C PHE A 118 54.82 8.92 -14.37
N GLY A 119 55.32 8.23 -13.34
CA GLY A 119 56.26 7.13 -13.52
C GLY A 119 55.53 5.87 -13.94
N THR A 120 54.49 5.53 -13.19
CA THR A 120 53.58 4.42 -13.46
C THR A 120 52.16 4.97 -13.48
N ASP A 121 51.48 4.80 -14.61
CA ASP A 121 50.04 5.01 -14.72
C ASP A 121 49.34 3.69 -14.35
N ALA A 122 48.64 3.72 -13.21
CA ALA A 122 47.93 2.58 -12.67
C ALA A 122 46.42 2.57 -13.05
N SER A 123 45.99 3.48 -13.92
CA SER A 123 44.62 3.47 -14.47
C SER A 123 44.42 2.29 -15.41
N VAL A 124 43.18 1.82 -15.50
CA VAL A 124 42.79 0.77 -16.47
C VAL A 124 42.95 1.26 -17.91
N SER A 125 42.77 2.55 -18.16
CA SER A 125 42.92 3.17 -19.48
C SER A 125 44.37 3.48 -19.86
N GLN A 126 45.30 3.45 -18.89
CA GLN A 126 46.66 3.98 -19.02
C GLN A 126 46.71 5.37 -19.67
N ASN A 127 45.71 6.19 -19.36
CA ASN A 127 45.61 7.55 -19.86
C ASN A 127 45.05 8.47 -18.76
N ALA A 128 45.58 8.32 -17.54
CA ALA A 128 45.26 9.21 -16.43
C ALA A 128 45.85 10.61 -16.71
N GLY A 129 45.09 11.64 -16.38
CA GLY A 129 45.51 13.03 -16.34
C GLY A 129 46.08 13.40 -14.97
N LEU A 130 47.27 13.99 -14.97
CA LEU A 130 47.83 14.69 -13.80
C LEU A 130 47.53 16.18 -13.93
N SER A 131 46.66 16.69 -13.07
CA SER A 131 46.31 18.11 -12.98
C SER A 131 47.02 18.78 -11.80
N GLY A 132 46.91 20.11 -11.71
CA GLY A 132 47.60 20.95 -10.74
C GLY A 132 48.70 21.81 -11.35
N THR A 133 49.29 22.68 -10.54
CA THR A 133 50.38 23.57 -10.95
C THR A 133 51.62 22.74 -11.22
N ASN A 134 52.01 22.62 -12.49
CA ASN A 134 53.13 21.80 -12.93
C ASN A 134 53.70 22.36 -14.25
N PRO A 135 54.99 22.78 -14.32
CA PRO A 135 56.02 22.70 -13.27
C PRO A 135 55.87 23.70 -12.12
N VAL A 136 56.56 23.42 -11.02
CA VAL A 136 56.71 24.34 -9.87
C VAL A 136 58.19 24.77 -9.72
N PRO A 137 58.49 26.08 -9.65
CA PRO A 137 59.84 26.56 -9.35
C PRO A 137 60.24 26.21 -7.92
N ALA A 138 61.48 25.76 -7.74
CA ALA A 138 62.04 25.53 -6.41
C ALA A 138 62.28 26.86 -5.68
N VAL A 139 62.03 26.88 -4.37
CA VAL A 139 62.42 27.96 -3.46
C VAL A 139 63.41 27.37 -2.45
N ALA A 140 64.60 27.94 -2.38
CA ALA A 140 65.70 27.40 -1.57
C ALA A 140 65.99 25.91 -1.87
N GLY A 141 65.90 25.49 -3.14
CA GLY A 141 66.10 24.10 -3.55
C GLY A 141 64.91 23.16 -3.33
N VAL A 142 63.75 23.65 -2.88
CA VAL A 142 62.55 22.82 -2.65
C VAL A 142 61.39 23.28 -3.53
N ALA A 143 60.85 22.39 -4.35
CA ALA A 143 59.58 22.61 -5.05
C ALA A 143 58.44 21.96 -4.25
N THR A 144 57.37 22.73 -3.96
CA THR A 144 56.19 22.26 -3.22
C THR A 144 54.97 22.31 -4.12
N PHE A 145 54.37 21.15 -4.37
CA PHE A 145 53.21 20.98 -5.22
C PHE A 145 51.95 20.84 -4.37
N THR A 146 51.12 21.88 -4.34
CA THR A 146 49.99 22.00 -3.40
C THR A 146 48.66 21.48 -3.92
N ASP A 147 48.55 21.25 -5.23
CA ASP A 147 47.29 21.05 -5.95
C ASP A 147 47.36 19.90 -6.98
N LEU A 148 48.35 19.01 -6.88
CA LEU A 148 48.42 17.83 -7.77
C LEU A 148 47.21 16.92 -7.53
N ALA A 149 46.54 16.51 -8.60
CA ALA A 149 45.42 15.57 -8.55
C ALA A 149 45.41 14.66 -9.79
N VAL A 150 44.92 13.43 -9.59
CA VAL A 150 44.82 12.40 -10.65
C VAL A 150 43.35 12.13 -10.94
N ASP A 151 42.98 12.15 -12.22
CA ASP A 151 41.57 12.11 -12.66
C ASP A 151 41.01 10.70 -12.89
N GLN A 152 41.80 9.64 -12.73
CA GLN A 152 41.36 8.25 -12.89
C GLN A 152 41.69 7.40 -11.65
N PRO A 153 40.78 6.50 -11.22
CA PRO A 153 41.07 5.54 -10.17
C PRO A 153 42.11 4.50 -10.61
N GLY A 154 42.92 4.04 -9.68
CA GLY A 154 43.99 3.08 -9.95
C GLY A 154 44.84 2.79 -8.71
N LEU A 155 45.47 1.61 -8.68
CA LEU A 155 46.28 1.14 -7.54
C LEU A 155 47.76 1.13 -7.90
N GLY A 156 48.57 1.89 -7.16
CA GLY A 156 50.02 1.90 -7.32
C GLY A 156 50.56 2.90 -8.35
N TYR A 157 49.94 4.07 -8.48
CA TYR A 157 50.54 5.18 -9.22
C TYR A 157 51.89 5.56 -8.62
N THR A 158 52.83 5.99 -9.47
CA THR A 158 54.04 6.68 -9.03
C THR A 158 54.22 7.98 -9.79
N LEU A 159 54.85 8.97 -9.16
CA LEU A 159 55.23 10.23 -9.80
C LEU A 159 56.74 10.24 -10.04
N THR A 160 57.15 10.77 -11.19
CA THR A 160 58.53 11.12 -11.48
C THR A 160 58.72 12.63 -11.43
N ALA A 161 59.81 13.08 -10.81
CA ALA A 161 60.21 14.48 -10.76
C ALA A 161 61.51 14.69 -11.54
N ALA A 162 61.55 15.71 -12.40
CA ALA A 162 62.73 16.06 -13.20
C ALA A 162 62.86 17.57 -13.40
N PHE A 163 64.07 18.07 -13.65
CA PHE A 163 64.30 19.43 -14.14
C PHE A 163 65.07 19.40 -15.46
N GLY A 164 64.69 20.26 -16.42
CA GLY A 164 65.28 20.24 -17.77
C GLY A 164 64.87 19.00 -18.59
N SER A 165 65.76 18.55 -19.48
CA SER A 165 65.56 17.41 -20.39
C SER A 165 66.44 16.20 -20.07
N ALA A 166 67.19 16.22 -18.96
CA ALA A 166 68.13 15.18 -18.57
C ALA A 166 68.07 14.89 -17.06
N THR A 167 68.76 13.84 -16.62
CA THR A 167 68.92 13.47 -15.19
C THR A 167 69.44 14.64 -14.35
N PRO A 168 69.06 14.74 -13.06
CA PRO A 168 68.42 13.72 -12.22
C PRO A 168 66.90 13.60 -12.34
N VAL A 169 66.42 12.36 -12.24
CA VAL A 169 65.00 12.01 -12.10
C VAL A 169 64.83 11.31 -10.75
N ALA A 170 63.79 11.68 -9.99
CA ALA A 170 63.37 10.95 -8.80
C ALA A 170 62.04 10.24 -9.09
N THR A 171 61.79 9.09 -8.46
CA THR A 171 60.49 8.39 -8.49
C THR A 171 59.93 8.34 -7.07
N SER A 172 58.64 8.62 -6.90
CA SER A 172 57.96 8.57 -5.61
C SER A 172 57.71 7.13 -5.16
N ALA A 173 57.28 6.98 -3.90
CA ALA A 173 56.58 5.77 -3.47
C ALA A 173 55.25 5.62 -4.24
N ALA A 174 54.73 4.39 -4.29
CA ALA A 174 53.45 4.09 -4.88
C ALA A 174 52.29 4.64 -4.02
N PHE A 175 51.23 5.13 -4.66
CA PHE A 175 50.00 5.60 -4.01
C PHE A 175 48.78 5.23 -4.84
N ASN A 176 47.60 5.22 -4.21
CA ASN A 176 46.35 4.78 -4.82
C ASN A 176 45.40 5.95 -5.04
N ILE A 177 44.63 5.89 -6.13
CA ILE A 177 43.49 6.76 -6.37
C ILE A 177 42.22 5.91 -6.27
N THR A 178 41.43 6.14 -5.23
CA THR A 178 40.12 5.49 -5.11
C THR A 178 39.08 6.24 -5.92
N PRO A 179 38.07 5.57 -6.50
CA PRO A 179 36.94 6.26 -7.14
C PRO A 179 36.33 7.31 -6.22
N ALA A 180 35.84 8.40 -6.78
CA ALA A 180 35.05 9.35 -6.01
C ALA A 180 33.82 8.62 -5.42
N PRO A 181 33.45 8.88 -4.16
CA PRO A 181 32.24 8.31 -3.60
C PRO A 181 31.03 8.72 -4.46
N PRO A 182 30.05 7.82 -4.69
CA PRO A 182 28.87 8.17 -5.45
C PRO A 182 28.13 9.35 -4.80
N PRO A 183 27.49 10.22 -5.60
CA PRO A 183 26.71 11.34 -5.06
C PRO A 183 25.69 10.85 -4.02
N PRO A 184 25.57 11.51 -2.86
CA PRO A 184 24.57 11.14 -1.87
C PRO A 184 23.16 11.44 -2.39
N PRO A 185 22.13 10.74 -1.88
CA PRO A 185 20.76 11.06 -2.24
C PRO A 185 20.37 12.44 -1.66
N THR A 186 19.63 13.22 -2.43
CA THR A 186 19.16 14.56 -2.05
C THR A 186 17.65 14.64 -1.92
N HIS A 187 16.92 13.79 -2.65
CA HIS A 187 15.47 13.80 -2.69
C HIS A 187 14.89 12.42 -3.01
N LEU A 188 13.58 12.29 -2.86
CA LEU A 188 12.82 11.11 -3.27
C LEU A 188 12.17 11.33 -4.64
N GLY A 189 11.95 10.26 -5.38
CA GLY A 189 11.19 10.28 -6.64
C GLY A 189 10.36 9.02 -6.82
N PHE A 190 9.16 9.15 -7.39
CA PHE A 190 8.32 7.99 -7.71
C PHE A 190 8.79 7.37 -9.03
N THR A 191 9.33 6.15 -8.99
CA THR A 191 9.75 5.39 -10.18
C THR A 191 8.61 4.54 -10.74
N GLN A 192 7.65 4.16 -9.90
CA GLN A 192 6.38 3.57 -10.31
C GLN A 192 5.24 4.34 -9.65
N GLN A 193 4.52 5.11 -10.46
CA GLN A 193 3.36 5.88 -10.02
C GLN A 193 2.16 4.95 -9.72
N PRO A 194 1.22 5.36 -8.84
CA PRO A 194 -0.09 4.73 -8.77
C PRO A 194 -0.81 4.87 -10.12
N GLN A 195 -1.66 3.90 -10.46
CA GLN A 195 -2.49 4.01 -11.65
C GLN A 195 -3.51 5.14 -11.52
N GLN A 196 -4.02 5.60 -12.67
CA GLN A 196 -4.96 6.72 -12.73
C GLN A 196 -6.24 6.48 -11.93
N SER A 197 -6.66 5.23 -11.77
CA SER A 197 -7.77 4.85 -10.88
C SER A 197 -7.55 3.52 -10.17
N THR A 198 -8.13 3.38 -8.99
CA THR A 198 -8.24 2.13 -8.24
C THR A 198 -9.59 2.07 -7.52
N GLN A 199 -10.07 0.89 -7.15
CA GLN A 199 -11.26 0.73 -6.32
C GLN A 199 -10.94 0.98 -4.84
N ALA A 200 -11.87 1.59 -4.09
CA ALA A 200 -11.75 1.76 -2.65
C ALA A 200 -11.57 0.40 -1.94
N GLY A 201 -10.57 0.32 -1.06
CA GLY A 201 -10.20 -0.89 -0.32
C GLY A 201 -9.34 -1.88 -1.12
N ALA A 202 -9.33 -1.80 -2.45
CA ALA A 202 -8.46 -2.65 -3.28
C ALA A 202 -7.00 -2.19 -3.21
N ALA A 203 -6.08 -3.14 -3.40
CA ALA A 203 -4.65 -2.84 -3.50
C ALA A 203 -4.35 -2.02 -4.76
N ILE A 204 -3.54 -0.97 -4.62
CA ILE A 204 -3.02 -0.19 -5.73
C ILE A 204 -2.06 -1.07 -6.52
N SER A 205 -2.38 -1.34 -7.78
CA SER A 205 -1.62 -2.20 -8.69
C SER A 205 -1.29 -1.44 -9.99
N PRO A 206 -0.05 -1.53 -10.52
CA PRO A 206 1.09 -2.23 -9.95
C PRO A 206 1.60 -1.58 -8.65
N PRO A 207 2.42 -2.29 -7.85
CA PRO A 207 3.02 -1.75 -6.64
C PRO A 207 3.70 -0.41 -6.87
N VAL A 208 3.45 0.55 -5.99
CA VAL A 208 4.12 1.86 -6.03
C VAL A 208 5.57 1.69 -5.62
N GLN A 209 6.48 2.37 -6.34
CA GLN A 209 7.91 2.35 -6.06
C GLN A 209 8.43 3.78 -5.92
N VAL A 210 9.26 3.99 -4.89
CA VAL A 210 9.91 5.27 -4.61
C VAL A 210 11.41 5.04 -4.50
N ALA A 211 12.18 5.83 -5.24
CA ALA A 211 13.64 5.81 -5.22
C ALA A 211 14.20 7.00 -4.44
N ALA A 212 15.38 6.81 -3.85
CA ALA A 212 16.24 7.90 -3.41
C ALA A 212 17.15 8.33 -4.56
N LEU A 213 17.08 9.61 -4.93
CA LEU A 213 17.73 10.18 -6.11
C LEU A 213 18.82 11.16 -5.71
N ASP A 214 19.92 11.20 -6.47
CA ASP A 214 20.92 12.26 -6.38
C ASP A 214 20.43 13.57 -7.03
N ALA A 215 21.24 14.63 -6.97
CA ALA A 215 20.88 15.91 -7.58
C ALA A 215 20.78 15.88 -9.13
N ALA A 216 21.19 14.79 -9.77
CA ALA A 216 21.13 14.57 -11.21
C ALA A 216 20.02 13.57 -11.60
N GLU A 217 19.08 13.26 -10.69
CA GLU A 217 17.95 12.34 -10.89
C GLU A 217 18.34 10.86 -11.07
N HIS A 218 19.55 10.46 -10.69
CA HIS A 218 19.95 9.05 -10.71
C HIS A 218 19.63 8.35 -9.38
N VAL A 219 19.25 7.07 -9.47
CA VAL A 219 19.00 6.24 -8.28
C VAL A 219 20.30 5.97 -7.54
N VAL A 220 20.34 6.35 -6.26
CA VAL A 220 21.48 6.09 -5.39
C VAL A 220 21.36 4.67 -4.81
N GLN A 221 21.95 3.70 -5.50
CA GLN A 221 21.81 2.28 -5.17
C GLN A 221 22.29 1.91 -3.76
N GLY A 222 23.26 2.65 -3.21
CA GLY A 222 23.76 2.45 -1.85
C GLY A 222 22.80 2.92 -0.74
N PHE A 223 21.69 3.58 -1.07
CA PHE A 223 20.73 4.02 -0.07
C PHE A 223 19.86 2.85 0.43
N THR A 224 19.88 2.63 1.74
CA THR A 224 19.11 1.57 2.43
C THR A 224 18.15 2.12 3.48
N GLY A 225 17.93 3.44 3.50
CA GLY A 225 17.08 4.09 4.50
C GLY A 225 15.60 3.75 4.33
N ALA A 226 14.84 3.94 5.40
CA ALA A 226 13.40 3.72 5.40
C ALA A 226 12.65 4.87 4.70
N ILE A 227 11.81 4.53 3.73
CA ILE A 227 10.89 5.44 3.04
C ILE A 227 9.48 5.14 3.53
N THR A 228 8.72 6.18 3.85
CA THR A 228 7.31 6.08 4.30
C THR A 228 6.39 6.72 3.27
N LEU A 229 5.19 6.18 3.10
CA LEU A 229 4.14 6.79 2.27
C LEU A 229 2.98 7.26 3.14
N GLY A 230 2.58 8.51 2.94
CA GLY A 230 1.36 9.09 3.48
C GLY A 230 0.43 9.59 2.39
N LEU A 231 -0.77 10.05 2.77
CA LEU A 231 -1.63 10.80 1.86
C LEU A 231 -1.12 12.24 1.76
N GLY A 232 -0.99 12.73 0.53
CA GLY A 232 -0.89 14.15 0.23
C GLY A 232 -2.30 14.75 0.18
N ALA A 233 -2.83 14.93 -1.03
CA ALA A 233 -4.23 15.30 -1.22
C ALA A 233 -5.14 14.14 -0.80
N ASN A 234 -6.12 14.41 0.06
CA ASN A 234 -7.07 13.44 0.59
C ASN A 234 -8.53 13.93 0.44
N PRO A 235 -9.04 14.06 -0.79
CA PRO A 235 -10.36 14.67 -1.05
C PRO A 235 -11.53 13.82 -0.52
N GLY A 236 -11.39 12.50 -0.46
CA GLY A 236 -12.43 11.60 0.08
C GLY A 236 -12.34 11.35 1.59
N SER A 237 -11.44 12.03 2.31
CA SER A 237 -11.16 11.80 3.74
C SER A 237 -10.90 10.32 4.06
N GLY A 238 -10.19 9.64 3.16
CA GLY A 238 -9.84 8.23 3.28
C GLY A 238 -8.65 7.99 4.20
N THR A 239 -8.43 6.73 4.52
CA THR A 239 -7.29 6.21 5.28
C THR A 239 -6.41 5.40 4.35
N LEU A 240 -5.11 5.68 4.34
CA LEU A 240 -4.11 4.89 3.62
C LEU A 240 -3.68 3.70 4.48
N SER A 241 -3.77 2.50 3.92
CA SER A 241 -3.16 1.29 4.47
C SER A 241 -1.90 0.93 3.68
N GLY A 242 -0.94 0.23 4.31
CA GLY A 242 0.29 -0.22 3.66
C GLY A 242 1.38 0.85 3.48
N GLY A 243 1.19 2.07 3.99
CA GLY A 243 2.14 3.19 3.89
C GLY A 243 3.27 3.20 4.93
N ALA A 244 3.41 2.15 5.74
CA ALA A 244 4.42 2.04 6.79
C ALA A 244 5.86 2.12 6.23
N PRO A 245 6.87 2.50 7.04
CA PRO A 245 8.24 2.62 6.56
C PRO A 245 8.78 1.31 5.94
N VAL A 246 9.32 1.40 4.73
CA VAL A 246 9.97 0.30 4.00
C VAL A 246 11.42 0.68 3.71
N ASN A 247 12.36 -0.17 4.11
CA ASN A 247 13.78 0.03 3.78
C ASN A 247 14.00 -0.14 2.28
N ALA A 248 14.72 0.81 1.68
CA ALA A 248 15.10 0.73 0.29
C ALA A 248 16.09 -0.43 0.04
N VAL A 249 15.91 -1.11 -1.09
CA VAL A 249 16.84 -2.11 -1.63
C VAL A 249 17.35 -1.57 -2.96
N ASN A 250 18.67 -1.47 -3.13
CA ASN A 250 19.30 -0.80 -4.28
C ASN A 250 18.72 0.61 -4.53
N GLY A 251 18.48 1.37 -3.45
CA GLY A 251 17.95 2.73 -3.52
C GLY A 251 16.44 2.85 -3.75
N VAL A 252 15.69 1.73 -3.87
CA VAL A 252 14.23 1.74 -4.14
C VAL A 252 13.44 1.03 -3.04
N ALA A 253 12.40 1.69 -2.52
CA ALA A 253 11.38 1.07 -1.66
C ALA A 253 10.13 0.72 -2.49
N THR A 254 9.61 -0.49 -2.32
CA THR A 254 8.41 -1.00 -3.02
C THR A 254 7.27 -1.22 -2.02
N PHE A 255 6.09 -0.72 -2.35
CA PHE A 255 4.89 -0.79 -1.50
C PHE A 255 3.79 -1.61 -2.19
N PRO A 256 3.74 -2.94 -1.97
CA PRO A 256 2.85 -3.83 -2.73
C PRO A 256 1.39 -3.83 -2.26
N ASN A 257 1.13 -3.38 -1.02
CA ASN A 257 -0.17 -3.53 -0.37
C ASN A 257 -0.81 -2.17 -0.01
N LEU A 258 -0.51 -1.13 -0.78
CA LEU A 258 -1.15 0.17 -0.56
C LEU A 258 -2.62 0.08 -0.91
N SER A 259 -3.50 0.63 -0.07
CA SER A 259 -4.92 0.78 -0.40
C SER A 259 -5.51 1.99 0.32
N ILE A 260 -6.58 2.54 -0.25
CA ILE A 260 -7.33 3.66 0.32
C ILE A 260 -8.80 3.24 0.44
N ASN A 261 -9.38 3.37 1.63
CA ASN A 261 -10.70 2.80 1.94
C ASN A 261 -11.91 3.65 1.50
N ARG A 262 -11.71 4.86 0.98
CA ARG A 262 -12.80 5.75 0.55
C ARG A 262 -12.58 6.25 -0.86
N ALA A 263 -13.69 6.37 -1.59
CA ALA A 263 -13.70 6.93 -2.92
C ALA A 263 -13.47 8.45 -2.90
N GLY A 264 -12.84 8.97 -3.95
CA GLY A 264 -12.55 10.38 -4.15
C GLY A 264 -11.63 10.61 -5.34
N ASN A 265 -11.71 11.79 -5.95
CA ASN A 265 -10.94 12.12 -7.16
C ASN A 265 -9.78 13.05 -6.83
N GLY A 266 -8.57 12.73 -7.30
CA GLY A 266 -7.39 13.55 -7.10
C GLY A 266 -6.61 13.28 -5.81
N TYR A 267 -6.60 12.02 -5.35
CA TYR A 267 -5.66 11.59 -4.31
C TYR A 267 -4.22 11.74 -4.78
N THR A 268 -3.31 12.07 -3.86
CA THR A 268 -1.87 11.95 -4.09
C THR A 268 -1.21 11.21 -2.93
N LEU A 269 -0.11 10.52 -3.20
CA LEU A 269 0.77 9.94 -2.19
C LEU A 269 1.94 10.89 -1.94
N ARG A 270 2.34 11.02 -0.68
CA ARG A 270 3.52 11.79 -0.27
C ARG A 270 4.55 10.84 0.30
N ALA A 271 5.73 10.78 -0.32
CA ALA A 271 6.85 9.98 0.14
C ALA A 271 7.80 10.80 1.01
N THR A 272 8.21 10.24 2.14
CA THR A 272 9.14 10.88 3.08
C THR A 272 10.22 9.93 3.55
N ALA A 273 11.42 10.49 3.77
CA ALA A 273 12.55 9.84 4.41
C ALA A 273 13.36 10.91 5.16
N SER A 274 14.13 10.51 6.17
CA SER A 274 14.95 11.45 6.94
C SER A 274 15.99 12.14 6.04
N GLN A 275 16.16 13.46 6.19
CA GLN A 275 17.14 14.28 5.45
C GLN A 275 16.97 14.35 3.93
N LEU A 276 15.93 13.74 3.36
CA LEU A 276 15.63 13.81 1.92
C LEU A 276 14.43 14.72 1.66
N THR A 277 14.50 15.47 0.56
CA THR A 277 13.33 16.21 0.08
C THR A 277 12.22 15.23 -0.32
N ALA A 278 11.01 15.47 0.18
CA ALA A 278 9.86 14.62 -0.05
C ALA A 278 9.36 14.67 -1.51
N ALA A 279 8.74 13.59 -1.97
CA ALA A 279 8.12 13.51 -3.28
C ALA A 279 6.59 13.46 -3.17
N THR A 280 5.90 13.94 -4.20
CA THR A 280 4.44 13.76 -4.34
C THR A 280 4.16 13.00 -5.63
N SER A 281 3.29 11.99 -5.58
CA SER A 281 2.87 11.25 -6.77
C SER A 281 2.04 12.12 -7.71
N THR A 282 1.84 11.65 -8.94
CA THR A 282 0.77 12.20 -9.78
C THR A 282 -0.60 11.95 -9.12
N PRO A 283 -1.59 12.83 -9.33
CA PRO A 283 -2.94 12.60 -8.85
C PRO A 283 -3.58 11.35 -9.45
N PHE A 284 -4.36 10.63 -8.65
CA PHE A 284 -5.14 9.47 -9.08
C PHE A 284 -6.50 9.44 -8.38
N ASN A 285 -7.42 8.64 -8.92
CA ASN A 285 -8.77 8.52 -8.40
C ASN A 285 -8.95 7.21 -7.63
N VAL A 286 -9.76 7.25 -6.58
CA VAL A 286 -10.28 6.06 -5.91
C VAL A 286 -11.77 6.00 -6.19
N THR A 287 -12.24 4.96 -6.87
CA THR A 287 -13.65 4.79 -7.23
C THR A 287 -14.36 3.95 -6.18
N ALA A 288 -15.67 4.17 -6.01
CA ALA A 288 -16.48 3.26 -5.21
C ALA A 288 -16.48 1.85 -5.83
N PRO A 289 -16.70 0.78 -5.02
CA PRO A 289 -17.02 -0.52 -5.56
C PRO A 289 -18.26 -0.48 -6.46
N PRO A 290 -18.36 -1.34 -7.49
CA PRO A 290 -19.60 -1.53 -8.24
C PRO A 290 -20.76 -1.88 -7.31
N ASN A 291 -21.91 -1.24 -7.53
CA ASN A 291 -23.15 -1.54 -6.81
C ASN A 291 -23.58 -2.99 -7.07
N GLN A 292 -24.03 -3.70 -6.02
CA GLN A 292 -24.63 -5.02 -6.12
C GLN A 292 -26.15 -4.91 -6.07
N PRO A 293 -26.88 -5.44 -7.07
CA PRO A 293 -28.34 -5.36 -7.06
C PRO A 293 -28.97 -6.05 -5.83
N PRO A 294 -30.11 -5.56 -5.33
CA PRO A 294 -30.80 -6.16 -4.21
C PRO A 294 -31.39 -7.53 -4.58
N VAL A 295 -31.50 -8.42 -3.59
CA VAL A 295 -32.14 -9.72 -3.73
C VAL A 295 -33.58 -9.63 -3.23
N ALA A 296 -34.53 -9.70 -4.16
CA ALA A 296 -35.96 -9.69 -3.84
C ALA A 296 -36.40 -11.03 -3.23
N ALA A 297 -37.12 -10.97 -2.12
CA ALA A 297 -37.72 -12.13 -1.45
C ALA A 297 -38.99 -11.71 -0.72
N PHE A 298 -39.98 -12.61 -0.66
CA PHE A 298 -41.20 -12.39 0.12
C PHE A 298 -41.89 -13.67 0.57
N THR A 299 -42.76 -13.52 1.56
CA THR A 299 -43.74 -14.52 1.99
C THR A 299 -45.17 -13.99 1.83
N SER A 300 -46.14 -14.89 1.72
CA SER A 300 -47.56 -14.56 1.60
C SER A 300 -48.40 -15.43 2.53
N SER A 301 -49.45 -14.85 3.11
CA SER A 301 -50.47 -15.58 3.89
C SER A 301 -51.85 -15.14 3.42
N CYS A 302 -52.69 -16.08 3.03
CA CYS A 302 -54.02 -15.82 2.49
C CYS A 302 -55.12 -16.40 3.36
N THR A 303 -56.15 -15.61 3.62
CA THR A 303 -57.39 -16.03 4.26
C THR A 303 -58.54 -15.72 3.30
N GLN A 304 -59.12 -16.77 2.72
CA GLN A 304 -60.07 -16.65 1.62
C GLN A 304 -59.52 -15.76 0.50
N LEU A 305 -60.18 -14.63 0.21
CA LEU A 305 -59.83 -13.71 -0.87
C LEU A 305 -58.81 -12.64 -0.48
N VAL A 306 -58.38 -12.56 0.79
CA VAL A 306 -57.44 -11.54 1.27
C VAL A 306 -56.08 -12.16 1.54
N CYS A 307 -55.04 -11.64 0.89
CA CYS A 307 -53.66 -12.05 1.10
C CYS A 307 -52.81 -10.91 1.68
N ASN A 308 -52.00 -11.22 2.68
CA ASN A 308 -51.01 -10.31 3.24
C ASN A 308 -49.62 -10.73 2.77
N PHE A 309 -48.82 -9.76 2.32
CA PHE A 309 -47.49 -9.97 1.80
C PHE A 309 -46.45 -9.34 2.71
N THR A 310 -45.32 -10.02 2.90
CA THR A 310 -44.21 -9.53 3.71
C THR A 310 -42.93 -9.65 2.92
N SER A 311 -42.26 -8.52 2.69
CA SER A 311 -40.94 -8.51 2.06
C SER A 311 -39.88 -9.02 3.04
N THR A 312 -39.03 -9.93 2.56
CA THR A 312 -37.83 -10.42 3.22
C THR A 312 -36.58 -10.10 2.38
N SER A 313 -36.72 -9.13 1.48
CA SER A 313 -35.68 -8.72 0.54
C SER A 313 -34.47 -8.12 1.27
N SER A 314 -33.28 -8.24 0.67
CA SER A 314 -32.03 -7.73 1.22
C SER A 314 -31.16 -7.09 0.15
N ASP A 315 -30.22 -6.24 0.58
CA ASP A 315 -29.25 -5.58 -0.29
C ASP A 315 -27.83 -5.86 0.27
N PRO A 316 -26.92 -6.51 -0.50
CA PRO A 316 -25.59 -6.87 -0.02
C PRO A 316 -24.65 -5.71 0.30
N ASP A 317 -24.79 -4.56 -0.37
CA ASP A 317 -23.88 -3.42 -0.24
C ASP A 317 -24.59 -2.09 0.05
N GLY A 318 -25.89 -2.12 0.33
CA GLY A 318 -26.69 -0.94 0.60
C GLY A 318 -27.97 -1.18 1.38
N THR A 319 -29.01 -0.43 0.99
CA THR A 319 -30.34 -0.46 1.58
C THR A 319 -31.40 -0.39 0.49
N ILE A 320 -32.52 -1.09 0.67
CA ILE A 320 -33.67 -1.00 -0.25
C ILE A 320 -34.36 0.36 -0.11
N ALA A 321 -34.41 1.11 -1.21
CA ALA A 321 -35.04 2.43 -1.29
C ALA A 321 -36.53 2.37 -1.61
N SER A 322 -36.99 1.39 -2.41
CA SER A 322 -38.42 1.27 -2.76
C SER A 322 -38.86 -0.15 -3.11
N TYR A 323 -40.19 -0.37 -3.03
CA TYR A 323 -40.86 -1.63 -3.32
C TYR A 323 -41.91 -1.41 -4.41
N ARG A 324 -42.16 -2.43 -5.22
CA ARG A 324 -43.25 -2.46 -6.21
C ARG A 324 -43.81 -3.87 -6.32
N TRP A 325 -45.10 -4.00 -6.09
CA TRP A 325 -45.85 -5.25 -6.11
C TRP A 325 -46.81 -5.28 -7.29
N THR A 326 -46.93 -6.43 -7.96
CA THR A 326 -48.02 -6.73 -8.89
C THR A 326 -48.62 -8.09 -8.53
N PHE A 327 -49.94 -8.17 -8.42
CA PHE A 327 -50.60 -9.34 -7.82
C PHE A 327 -51.06 -10.40 -8.81
N GLY A 328 -50.88 -10.17 -10.12
CA GLY A 328 -51.19 -11.14 -11.17
C GLY A 328 -52.66 -11.19 -11.59
N ASP A 329 -53.52 -10.32 -11.06
CA ASP A 329 -54.96 -10.24 -11.33
C ASP A 329 -55.38 -9.00 -12.16
N GLY A 330 -54.40 -8.26 -12.69
CA GLY A 330 -54.62 -7.05 -13.48
C GLY A 330 -54.85 -5.77 -12.66
N THR A 331 -54.81 -5.85 -11.33
CA THR A 331 -54.88 -4.65 -10.47
C THR A 331 -53.61 -3.80 -10.55
N ALA A 332 -53.74 -2.52 -10.17
CA ALA A 332 -52.62 -1.58 -10.20
C ALA A 332 -51.50 -1.99 -9.23
N ALA A 333 -50.25 -1.66 -9.57
CA ALA A 333 -49.11 -1.97 -8.73
C ALA A 333 -49.10 -1.16 -7.42
N VAL A 334 -48.63 -1.76 -6.33
CA VAL A 334 -48.57 -1.15 -4.99
C VAL A 334 -47.12 -0.97 -4.55
N THR A 335 -46.80 0.13 -3.86
CA THR A 335 -45.42 0.48 -3.49
C THR A 335 -45.11 0.39 -1.99
N THR A 336 -46.11 0.08 -1.16
CA THR A 336 -45.91 -0.18 0.26
C THR A 336 -45.08 -1.45 0.46
N GLN A 337 -44.18 -1.47 1.44
CA GLN A 337 -43.26 -2.60 1.69
C GLN A 337 -44.01 -3.92 1.93
N ASN A 338 -45.04 -3.90 2.80
CA ASN A 338 -45.81 -5.07 3.20
C ASN A 338 -47.30 -4.83 2.94
N PRO A 339 -47.79 -5.00 1.70
CA PRO A 339 -49.18 -4.71 1.36
C PRO A 339 -50.13 -5.86 1.75
N SER A 340 -51.40 -5.51 1.90
CA SER A 340 -52.52 -6.46 1.84
C SER A 340 -53.23 -6.29 0.48
N HIS A 341 -53.71 -7.39 -0.09
CA HIS A 341 -54.43 -7.39 -1.36
C HIS A 341 -55.66 -8.29 -1.29
N THR A 342 -56.76 -7.82 -1.89
CA THR A 342 -58.02 -8.57 -1.95
C THR A 342 -58.33 -8.94 -3.38
N TYR A 343 -58.43 -10.23 -3.65
CA TYR A 343 -58.80 -10.78 -4.96
C TYR A 343 -60.32 -10.85 -5.12
N THR A 344 -60.82 -10.74 -6.35
CA THR A 344 -62.26 -10.81 -6.65
C THR A 344 -62.78 -12.24 -6.78
N ALA A 345 -61.89 -13.20 -7.04
CA ALA A 345 -62.20 -14.61 -7.18
C ALA A 345 -61.04 -15.48 -6.67
N GLY A 346 -61.36 -16.73 -6.30
CA GLY A 346 -60.34 -17.75 -6.02
C GLY A 346 -59.58 -18.14 -7.30
N GLY A 347 -58.30 -18.48 -7.15
CA GLY A 347 -57.41 -18.80 -8.25
C GLY A 347 -55.95 -18.86 -7.82
N THR A 348 -55.05 -19.17 -8.75
CA THR A 348 -53.60 -19.03 -8.55
C THR A 348 -53.12 -17.82 -9.32
N PHE A 349 -52.51 -16.87 -8.61
CA PHE A 349 -52.01 -15.62 -9.19
C PHE A 349 -50.50 -15.52 -9.07
N THR A 350 -49.83 -15.05 -10.13
CA THR A 350 -48.38 -14.83 -10.11
C THR A 350 -48.10 -13.46 -9.48
N VAL A 351 -47.69 -13.47 -8.21
CA VAL A 351 -47.34 -12.26 -7.49
C VAL A 351 -45.86 -11.95 -7.70
N THR A 352 -45.55 -10.73 -8.10
CA THR A 352 -44.19 -10.26 -8.34
C THR A 352 -43.86 -9.11 -7.41
N LEU A 353 -42.72 -9.22 -6.73
CA LEU A 353 -42.08 -8.15 -6.00
C LEU A 353 -40.86 -7.67 -6.80
N THR A 354 -40.76 -6.37 -7.03
CA THR A 354 -39.57 -5.68 -7.50
C THR A 354 -39.10 -4.72 -6.41
N VAL A 355 -37.83 -4.78 -6.04
CA VAL A 355 -37.20 -3.85 -5.09
C VAL A 355 -36.10 -3.07 -5.79
N THR A 356 -35.94 -1.81 -5.39
CA THR A 356 -34.89 -0.91 -5.89
C THR A 356 -34.03 -0.46 -4.72
N ASP A 357 -32.70 -0.52 -4.85
CA ASP A 357 -31.75 -0.09 -3.83
C ASP A 357 -31.50 1.44 -3.82
N ASN A 358 -30.66 1.90 -2.90
CA ASN A 358 -30.23 3.30 -2.76
C ASN A 358 -29.28 3.79 -3.85
N GLN A 359 -28.89 2.92 -4.79
CA GLN A 359 -28.07 3.24 -5.97
C GLN A 359 -28.84 3.00 -7.29
N ASN A 360 -30.15 2.81 -7.20
CA ASN A 360 -31.11 2.58 -8.28
C ASN A 360 -30.96 1.25 -9.05
N ALA A 361 -30.23 0.25 -8.56
CA ALA A 361 -30.32 -1.09 -9.13
C ALA A 361 -31.57 -1.82 -8.61
N THR A 362 -32.04 -2.78 -9.39
CA THR A 362 -33.32 -3.47 -9.13
C THR A 362 -33.14 -4.98 -9.07
N GLY A 363 -33.94 -5.61 -8.22
CA GLY A 363 -34.08 -7.07 -8.13
C GLY A 363 -35.55 -7.44 -8.11
N SER A 364 -35.91 -8.61 -8.65
CA SER A 364 -37.30 -9.06 -8.69
C SER A 364 -37.44 -10.56 -8.48
N VAL A 365 -38.54 -10.95 -7.85
CA VAL A 365 -38.93 -12.34 -7.63
C VAL A 365 -40.44 -12.50 -7.85
N SER A 366 -40.84 -13.65 -8.40
CA SER A 366 -42.24 -13.99 -8.63
C SER A 366 -42.58 -15.34 -8.01
N HIS A 367 -43.69 -15.43 -7.29
CA HIS A 367 -44.21 -16.69 -6.75
C HIS A 367 -45.69 -16.89 -7.12
N PRO A 368 -46.13 -18.14 -7.35
CA PRO A 368 -47.55 -18.45 -7.45
C PRO A 368 -48.19 -18.40 -6.06
N VAL A 369 -49.30 -17.68 -5.93
CA VAL A 369 -50.08 -17.57 -4.70
C VAL A 369 -51.49 -18.10 -4.95
N THR A 370 -51.87 -19.13 -4.20
CA THR A 370 -53.21 -19.74 -4.30
C THR A 370 -54.17 -19.05 -3.34
N VAL A 371 -55.30 -18.62 -3.87
CA VAL A 371 -56.36 -17.88 -3.18
C VAL A 371 -57.64 -18.69 -3.30
N THR A 372 -58.32 -18.93 -2.19
CA THR A 372 -59.55 -19.74 -2.18
C THR A 372 -60.75 -18.82 -1.95
N ALA A 373 -61.81 -18.96 -2.75
CA ALA A 373 -63.06 -18.27 -2.45
C ALA A 373 -63.66 -18.76 -1.12
N PRO A 374 -64.49 -17.95 -0.43
CA PRO A 374 -65.30 -18.45 0.67
C PRO A 374 -66.18 -19.61 0.17
N PRO A 375 -66.48 -20.60 1.02
CA PRO A 375 -67.53 -21.56 0.69
C PRO A 375 -68.85 -20.80 0.46
N PRO A 376 -69.72 -21.28 -0.45
CA PRO A 376 -71.04 -20.69 -0.62
C PRO A 376 -71.82 -20.74 0.70
N PRO A 377 -72.72 -19.76 0.97
CA PRO A 377 -73.58 -19.81 2.14
C PRO A 377 -74.48 -21.05 2.12
N ASN A 378 -74.63 -21.71 3.27
CA ASN A 378 -75.55 -22.82 3.45
C ASN A 378 -77.01 -22.39 3.25
N ARG A 379 -77.81 -23.19 2.54
CA ARG A 379 -79.22 -22.95 2.24
C ARG A 379 -80.07 -24.00 2.95
N PRO A 380 -81.19 -23.62 3.58
CA PRO A 380 -82.04 -24.58 4.29
C PRO A 380 -82.70 -25.58 3.32
N PRO A 381 -83.05 -26.79 3.80
CA PRO A 381 -83.85 -27.75 3.04
C PRO A 381 -85.18 -27.15 2.53
N VAL A 382 -85.70 -27.65 1.42
CA VAL A 382 -87.06 -27.37 0.95
C VAL A 382 -87.95 -28.54 1.37
N VAL A 383 -88.99 -28.27 2.16
CA VAL A 383 -89.86 -29.30 2.77
C VAL A 383 -91.29 -29.14 2.29
N THR A 384 -91.96 -30.25 2.00
CA THR A 384 -93.41 -30.31 1.79
C THR A 384 -94.02 -31.35 2.72
N ALA A 385 -95.16 -31.02 3.33
CA ALA A 385 -95.96 -32.01 4.03
C ALA A 385 -96.82 -32.82 3.05
N GLY A 386 -97.08 -32.31 1.83
CA GLY A 386 -98.13 -32.82 0.95
C GLY A 386 -99.50 -32.24 1.29
N GLY A 387 -100.54 -32.63 0.55
CA GLY A 387 -101.92 -32.16 0.78
C GLY A 387 -102.53 -32.68 2.07
N GLU A 388 -103.66 -32.09 2.47
CA GLU A 388 -104.48 -32.56 3.58
C GLU A 388 -104.87 -34.03 3.39
N GLN A 389 -105.00 -34.76 4.49
CA GLN A 389 -105.36 -36.17 4.47
C GLN A 389 -106.44 -36.47 5.50
N THR A 390 -107.36 -37.37 5.16
CA THR A 390 -108.41 -37.84 6.08
C THR A 390 -108.11 -39.28 6.49
N VAL A 391 -108.31 -39.60 7.77
CA VAL A 391 -108.20 -40.96 8.32
C VAL A 391 -109.38 -41.25 9.22
N LEU A 392 -109.88 -42.48 9.17
CA LEU A 392 -110.96 -42.93 10.05
C LEU A 392 -110.45 -43.12 11.47
N LEU A 393 -111.28 -42.76 12.46
CA LEU A 393 -110.96 -42.95 13.87
C LEU A 393 -110.61 -44.43 14.16
N GLY A 394 -109.44 -44.67 14.77
CA GLY A 394 -108.93 -46.01 15.06
C GLY A 394 -108.17 -46.70 13.92
N ALA A 395 -108.09 -46.09 12.73
CA ALA A 395 -107.24 -46.59 11.64
C ALA A 395 -105.79 -46.07 11.77
N LEU A 396 -104.84 -46.85 11.23
CA LEU A 396 -103.44 -46.43 11.13
C LEU A 396 -103.31 -45.35 10.04
N PHE A 397 -102.86 -44.15 10.42
CA PHE A 397 -102.53 -43.08 9.48
C PHE A 397 -101.21 -43.40 8.77
N SER A 398 -101.17 -43.21 7.46
CA SER A 398 -99.94 -43.25 6.67
C SER A 398 -99.69 -41.88 6.05
N LEU A 399 -98.54 -41.28 6.36
CA LEU A 399 -98.14 -40.01 5.77
C LEU A 399 -97.88 -40.21 4.27
N THR A 400 -98.60 -39.46 3.44
CA THR A 400 -98.38 -39.47 1.98
C THR A 400 -98.15 -38.06 1.46
N GLY A 401 -97.36 -37.96 0.39
CA GLY A 401 -97.06 -36.69 -0.27
C GLY A 401 -96.07 -35.78 0.47
N ALA A 402 -95.57 -36.18 1.64
CA ALA A 402 -94.50 -35.47 2.32
C ALA A 402 -93.15 -35.79 1.66
N GLY A 403 -92.25 -34.81 1.66
CA GLY A 403 -90.92 -34.96 1.09
C GLY A 403 -90.03 -33.76 1.34
N PHE A 404 -88.75 -33.92 1.01
CA PHE A 404 -87.78 -32.84 1.07
C PHE A 404 -86.70 -33.00 0.00
N SER A 405 -86.04 -31.89 -0.31
CA SER A 405 -84.80 -31.82 -1.09
C SER A 405 -83.90 -30.77 -0.48
N ASP A 406 -82.60 -31.00 -0.46
CA ASP A 406 -81.64 -30.00 0.00
C ASP A 406 -80.95 -29.36 -1.21
N PRO A 407 -81.02 -28.02 -1.36
CA PRO A 407 -80.33 -27.36 -2.45
C PRO A 407 -78.80 -27.62 -2.49
N ASP A 408 -78.16 -27.83 -1.33
CA ASP A 408 -76.71 -28.02 -1.18
C ASP A 408 -76.29 -29.49 -1.10
N HIS A 409 -77.25 -30.42 -0.98
CA HIS A 409 -77.04 -31.88 -0.93
C HIS A 409 -76.04 -32.30 0.17
N ASP A 410 -76.08 -31.63 1.30
CA ASP A 410 -75.08 -31.66 2.37
C ASP A 410 -75.58 -32.38 3.63
N GLY A 411 -76.06 -33.62 3.46
CA GLY A 411 -76.41 -34.49 4.59
C GLY A 411 -75.27 -34.68 5.60
N PRO A 412 -75.57 -35.21 6.81
CA PRO A 412 -76.80 -35.91 7.17
C PRO A 412 -77.96 -34.97 7.50
N TRP A 413 -79.18 -35.44 7.22
CA TRP A 413 -80.40 -34.71 7.58
C TRP A 413 -81.08 -35.29 8.82
N THR A 414 -81.78 -34.47 9.57
CA THR A 414 -82.71 -34.90 10.61
C THR A 414 -84.12 -34.53 10.20
N VAL A 415 -85.00 -35.52 10.01
CA VAL A 415 -86.43 -35.29 9.75
C VAL A 415 -87.22 -35.59 11.02
N THR A 416 -88.02 -34.64 11.46
CA THR A 416 -88.97 -34.81 12.57
C THR A 416 -90.39 -34.59 12.08
N ILE A 417 -91.25 -35.59 12.29
CA ILE A 417 -92.68 -35.50 12.06
C ILE A 417 -93.34 -35.32 13.42
N ASP A 418 -93.81 -34.12 13.70
CA ASP A 418 -94.73 -33.85 14.80
C ASP A 418 -96.15 -34.17 14.32
N TRP A 419 -96.79 -35.15 14.95
CA TRP A 419 -98.09 -35.65 14.50
C TRP A 419 -99.25 -34.70 14.88
N GLY A 420 -98.99 -33.67 15.70
CA GLY A 420 -99.96 -32.66 16.12
C GLY A 420 -100.78 -33.03 17.36
N ASP A 421 -100.58 -34.24 17.91
CA ASP A 421 -101.25 -34.76 19.11
C ASP A 421 -100.34 -34.78 20.35
N GLY A 422 -99.18 -34.12 20.28
CA GLY A 422 -98.15 -34.12 21.31
C GLY A 422 -97.12 -35.25 21.19
N THR A 423 -97.24 -36.11 20.16
CA THR A 423 -96.22 -37.13 19.85
C THR A 423 -95.45 -36.78 18.57
N SER A 424 -94.21 -37.27 18.47
CA SER A 424 -93.38 -37.07 17.28
C SER A 424 -92.58 -38.31 16.93
N SER A 425 -92.15 -38.39 15.67
CA SER A 425 -91.19 -39.37 15.19
C SER A 425 -90.00 -38.67 14.54
N THR A 426 -88.80 -39.19 14.74
CA THR A 426 -87.57 -38.61 14.18
C THR A 426 -86.80 -39.68 13.44
N SER A 427 -86.41 -39.39 12.21
CA SER A 427 -85.46 -40.19 11.44
C SER A 427 -84.15 -39.44 11.25
N GLN A 428 -83.05 -40.16 11.50
CA GLN A 428 -81.68 -39.68 11.29
C GLN A 428 -81.19 -40.15 9.93
N ASP A 429 -80.55 -39.24 9.20
CA ASP A 429 -79.95 -39.45 7.88
C ASP A 429 -80.89 -40.09 6.83
N PRO A 430 -82.12 -39.59 6.65
CA PRO A 430 -82.96 -40.06 5.56
C PRO A 430 -82.41 -39.58 4.22
N THR A 431 -82.56 -40.37 3.16
CA THR A 431 -82.30 -39.89 1.80
C THR A 431 -83.31 -38.81 1.42
N GLU A 432 -82.86 -37.79 0.70
CA GLU A 432 -83.75 -36.82 0.04
C GLU A 432 -84.84 -37.52 -0.79
N GLY A 433 -86.01 -36.91 -0.86
CA GLY A 433 -87.19 -37.47 -1.51
C GLY A 433 -88.36 -37.62 -0.56
N SER A 434 -89.12 -38.71 -0.69
CA SER A 434 -90.37 -38.93 0.04
C SER A 434 -90.13 -39.19 1.52
N ILE A 435 -90.82 -38.45 2.38
CA ILE A 435 -90.86 -38.68 3.82
C ILE A 435 -92.08 -39.58 4.11
N GLY A 436 -91.81 -40.78 4.62
CA GLY A 436 -92.81 -41.72 5.06
C GLY A 436 -92.92 -41.77 6.58
N GLY A 437 -94.05 -42.30 7.07
CA GLY A 437 -94.28 -42.53 8.48
C GLY A 437 -95.70 -43.00 8.72
N THR A 438 -95.92 -43.72 9.81
CA THR A 438 -97.26 -44.15 10.22
C THR A 438 -97.52 -43.76 11.66
N HIS A 439 -98.77 -43.38 11.96
CA HIS A 439 -99.17 -42.96 13.30
C HIS A 439 -100.58 -43.40 13.64
N SER A 440 -100.89 -43.52 14.93
CA SER A 440 -102.24 -43.81 15.42
C SER A 440 -102.73 -42.64 16.27
N TYR A 441 -103.72 -41.91 15.76
CA TYR A 441 -104.34 -40.80 16.47
C TYR A 441 -105.25 -41.29 17.61
N PRO A 442 -105.31 -40.58 18.75
CA PRO A 442 -106.09 -40.98 19.91
C PRO A 442 -107.60 -40.95 19.63
N LEU A 443 -108.35 -41.82 20.32
CA LEU A 443 -109.80 -41.90 20.19
C LEU A 443 -110.48 -40.67 20.82
N THR A 444 -111.07 -39.80 20.01
CA THR A 444 -111.88 -38.67 20.47
C THR A 444 -113.36 -38.85 20.06
N PRO A 445 -114.35 -38.56 20.93
CA PRO A 445 -115.76 -38.86 20.65
C PRO A 445 -116.41 -38.11 19.48
N LEU A 446 -115.76 -37.09 18.91
CA LEU A 446 -116.32 -36.17 17.91
C LEU A 446 -115.48 -36.01 16.64
N GLY A 447 -114.39 -36.78 16.48
CA GLY A 447 -113.35 -36.48 15.48
C GLY A 447 -112.53 -35.24 15.86
N HIS A 448 -111.37 -35.06 15.24
CA HIS A 448 -110.48 -33.94 15.51
C HIS A 448 -109.53 -33.69 14.34
N ASP A 449 -109.19 -32.42 14.11
CA ASP A 449 -108.15 -32.04 13.16
C ASP A 449 -106.81 -31.92 13.88
N TYR A 450 -105.76 -32.54 13.33
CA TYR A 450 -104.41 -32.43 13.84
C TYR A 450 -103.53 -31.70 12.83
N THR A 451 -102.76 -30.73 13.33
CA THR A 451 -101.74 -30.04 12.50
C THR A 451 -100.46 -30.85 12.55
N LEU A 452 -100.22 -31.65 11.51
CA LEU A 452 -98.98 -32.38 11.34
C LEU A 452 -97.90 -31.42 10.84
N THR A 453 -96.74 -31.40 11.49
CA THR A 453 -95.58 -30.60 11.07
C THR A 453 -94.41 -31.50 10.72
N VAL A 454 -93.92 -31.41 9.48
CA VAL A 454 -92.66 -32.02 9.06
C VAL A 454 -91.58 -30.96 9.15
N THR A 455 -90.53 -31.20 9.94
CA THR A 455 -89.35 -30.34 10.04
C THR A 455 -88.13 -31.11 9.57
N VAL A 456 -87.32 -30.50 8.71
CA VAL A 456 -86.04 -31.04 8.25
C VAL A 456 -84.93 -30.09 8.63
N VAL A 457 -83.85 -30.64 9.19
CA VAL A 457 -82.62 -29.92 9.57
C VAL A 457 -81.45 -30.55 8.81
N ASP A 458 -80.61 -29.73 8.18
CA ASP A 458 -79.38 -30.16 7.50
C ASP A 458 -78.19 -30.35 8.46
N ALA A 459 -77.03 -30.75 7.92
CA ALA A 459 -75.81 -30.98 8.69
C ALA A 459 -75.22 -29.71 9.33
N HIS A 460 -75.54 -28.54 8.78
CA HIS A 460 -75.09 -27.23 9.24
C HIS A 460 -76.11 -26.55 10.16
N GLY A 461 -77.23 -27.23 10.48
CA GLY A 461 -78.27 -26.79 11.39
C GLY A 461 -79.30 -25.84 10.79
N ALA A 462 -79.27 -25.57 9.47
CA ALA A 462 -80.36 -24.83 8.84
C ALA A 462 -81.59 -25.74 8.73
N ARG A 463 -82.77 -25.14 8.89
CA ARG A 463 -84.02 -25.88 9.06
C ARG A 463 -85.15 -25.28 8.26
N SER A 464 -86.06 -26.14 7.85
CA SER A 464 -87.30 -25.77 7.19
C SER A 464 -88.41 -26.70 7.64
N SER A 465 -89.64 -26.22 7.61
CA SER A 465 -90.80 -27.01 8.00
C SER A 465 -91.99 -26.75 7.10
N ALA A 466 -92.85 -27.76 6.99
CA ALA A 466 -94.12 -27.68 6.30
C ALA A 466 -95.20 -28.39 7.14
N THR A 467 -96.42 -27.87 7.07
CA THR A 467 -97.56 -28.40 7.83
C THR A 467 -98.65 -28.91 6.92
N LYS A 468 -99.44 -29.89 7.38
CA LYS A 468 -100.73 -30.24 6.80
C LYS A 468 -101.78 -30.46 7.87
N THR A 469 -103.04 -30.34 7.49
CA THR A 469 -104.16 -30.78 8.31
C THR A 469 -104.40 -32.28 8.10
N VAL A 470 -104.51 -33.02 9.18
CA VAL A 470 -105.00 -34.41 9.18
C VAL A 470 -106.38 -34.43 9.83
N HIS A 471 -107.40 -34.75 9.04
CA HIS A 471 -108.78 -34.86 9.50
C HIS A 471 -109.04 -36.27 10.04
N VAL A 472 -109.25 -36.41 11.34
CA VAL A 472 -109.62 -37.68 11.97
C VAL A 472 -111.13 -37.70 12.18
N VAL A 473 -111.83 -38.54 11.42
CA VAL A 473 -113.30 -38.54 11.36
C VAL A 473 -113.91 -39.84 11.90
N VAL A 474 -115.07 -39.74 12.54
CA VAL A 474 -115.86 -40.87 13.02
C VAL A 474 -116.77 -41.36 11.88
N VAL A 475 -116.96 -42.68 11.77
CA VAL A 475 -117.90 -43.29 10.81
C VAL A 475 -119.34 -42.97 11.16
#